data_AF-A0A920E0K5-F1
#
_entry.id   AF-A0A920E0K5-F1
#
_cell.length_a   1.000
_cell.length_b   1.000
_cell.length_c   1.000
_cell.angle_alpha   90.00
_cell.angle_beta   90.00
_cell.angle_gamma   90.00
#
_symmetry.space_group_name_H-M   'P 1'
#
loop_
_entity.id
_entity.type
_entity.pdbx_description
1 polymer ?
#
loop_
_entity_poly.entity_id
_entity_poly.type
_entity_poly.pdbx_seq_one_letter_code
_entity_poly.pdbx_strand_id
1 'polypeptide(L)'
;MLIDDLSVSFNNGFTVITGETGAGKSILVGGISLILGKRADLSVNRDKSKKCIIEGVFDIGSFDLKSVFDENELDYDTETILRREISVSGKP
;
A
#
# COMPACT_ATOMS: atom_id res chain seq x y z
N MET A 1 -4.76 -11.01 -5.67
CA MET A 1 -3.82 -10.62 -6.75
C MET A 1 -3.26 -11.88 -7.43
N LEU A 2 -2.57 -11.76 -8.57
CA LEU A 2 -1.98 -12.89 -9.31
C LEU A 2 -0.57 -13.26 -8.82
N ILE A 3 -0.01 -12.46 -7.90
CA ILE A 3 1.32 -12.59 -7.30
C ILE A 3 1.10 -12.91 -5.81
N ASP A 4 1.85 -13.88 -5.29
CA ASP A 4 1.78 -14.27 -3.86
C ASP A 4 2.54 -13.27 -2.97
N ASP A 5 3.71 -12.79 -3.40
CA ASP A 5 4.50 -11.76 -2.72
C ASP A 5 5.22 -10.86 -3.74
N LEU A 6 5.25 -9.55 -3.47
CA LEU A 6 5.96 -8.56 -4.27
C LEU A 6 6.55 -7.50 -3.34
N SER A 7 7.87 -7.34 -3.39
CA SER A 7 8.60 -6.25 -2.73
C SER A 7 9.36 -5.41 -3.76
N VAL A 8 9.27 -4.09 -3.63
CA VAL A 8 9.94 -3.13 -4.51
C VAL A 8 10.44 -1.96 -3.68
N SER A 9 11.67 -1.52 -3.95
CA SER A 9 12.25 -0.29 -3.40
C SER A 9 12.34 0.77 -4.48
N PHE A 10 11.92 1.99 -4.16
CA PHE A 10 12.02 3.15 -5.03
C PHE A 10 13.15 4.04 -4.57
N ASN A 11 13.92 4.56 -5.53
CA ASN A 11 14.93 5.58 -5.26
C ASN A 11 14.38 6.97 -5.56
N ASN A 12 15.00 7.98 -4.97
CA ASN A 12 14.67 9.38 -5.26
C ASN A 12 14.80 9.70 -6.75
N GLY A 13 13.90 10.55 -7.23
CA GLY A 13 13.87 10.99 -8.62
C GLY A 13 12.85 10.22 -9.46
N PHE A 14 13.24 9.84 -10.66
CA PHE A 14 12.33 9.30 -11.66
C PHE A 14 12.42 7.77 -11.72
N THR A 15 11.30 7.09 -11.45
CA THR A 15 11.17 5.64 -11.61
C THR A 15 10.38 5.31 -12.87
N VAL A 16 10.92 4.41 -13.70
CA VAL A 16 10.22 3.85 -14.87
C VAL A 16 9.83 2.41 -14.59
N ILE A 17 8.56 2.08 -14.77
CA ILE A 17 8.05 0.70 -14.67
C ILE A 17 7.72 0.19 -16.08
N THR A 18 8.48 -0.78 -16.56
CA THR A 18 8.28 -1.41 -17.87
C THR A 18 7.77 -2.86 -17.72
N GLY A 19 7.24 -3.44 -18.80
CA GLY A 19 6.78 -4.82 -18.80
C GLY A 19 5.90 -5.12 -20.00
N GLU A 20 6.04 -6.33 -20.55
CA GLU A 20 5.42 -6.79 -21.81
C GLU A 20 3.91 -7.00 -21.69
N THR A 21 3.47 -7.78 -20.69
CA THR A 21 2.07 -8.17 -20.51
C THR A 21 1.27 -7.22 -19.62
N GLY A 22 1.90 -6.16 -19.09
CA GLY A 22 1.26 -5.13 -18.26
C GLY A 22 0.78 -5.58 -16.87
N ALA A 23 0.61 -6.88 -16.63
CA ALA A 23 0.05 -7.42 -15.39
C ALA A 23 0.82 -6.99 -14.13
N GLY A 24 2.16 -7.12 -14.11
CA GLY A 24 2.98 -6.71 -12.97
C GLY A 24 2.95 -5.21 -12.71
N LYS A 25 2.94 -4.40 -13.78
CA LYS A 25 2.82 -2.94 -13.71
C LYS A 25 1.49 -2.51 -13.11
N SER A 26 0.38 -3.11 -13.55
CA SER A 26 -0.95 -2.81 -13.02
C SER A 26 -1.11 -3.23 -11.56
N ILE A 27 -0.49 -4.33 -11.14
CA ILE A 27 -0.48 -4.77 -9.74
C ILE A 27 0.23 -3.74 -8.86
N LEU A 28 1.42 -3.30 -9.26
CA LEU A 28 2.21 -2.33 -8.49
C LEU A 28 1.53 -0.96 -8.40
N VAL A 29 1.05 -0.41 -9.52
CA VAL A 29 0.31 0.86 -9.52
C VAL A 29 -1.01 0.74 -8.75
N GLY A 30 -1.68 -0.41 -8.83
CA GLY A 30 -2.86 -0.73 -8.05
C GLY A 30 -2.58 -0.72 -6.54
N GLY A 31 -1.50 -1.37 -6.11
CA GLY A 31 -1.06 -1.41 -4.72
C GLY A 31 -0.79 -0.01 -4.16
N ILE A 32 -0.02 0.81 -4.89
CA ILE A 32 0.26 2.21 -4.51
C ILE A 32 -1.04 3.01 -4.39
N SER A 33 -1.95 2.89 -5.35
CA SER A 33 -3.22 3.62 -5.29
C SER A 33 -4.05 3.22 -4.06
N LEU A 34 -4.06 1.92 -3.71
CA LEU A 34 -4.81 1.40 -2.58
C LEU A 34 -4.20 1.86 -1.25
N ILE A 35 -2.88 1.80 -1.06
CA ILE A 35 -2.30 2.28 0.21
C ILE A 35 -2.50 3.79 0.41
N LEU A 36 -2.56 4.57 -0.69
CA LEU A 36 -2.89 6.00 -0.68
C LEU A 36 -4.40 6.31 -0.55
N GLY A 37 -5.22 5.32 -0.20
CA GLY A 37 -6.63 5.54 0.19
C GLY A 37 -7.66 5.39 -0.93
N LYS A 38 -7.28 4.98 -2.16
CA LYS A 38 -8.26 4.63 -3.20
C LYS A 38 -9.22 3.55 -2.68
N ARG A 39 -10.52 3.67 -2.97
CA ARG A 39 -11.47 2.60 -2.59
C ARG A 39 -11.05 1.27 -3.20
N ALA A 40 -11.00 0.24 -2.35
CA ALA A 40 -10.70 -1.10 -2.79
C ALA A 40 -11.88 -1.64 -3.60
N ASP A 41 -11.61 -2.04 -4.84
CA ASP A 41 -12.55 -2.87 -5.59
C ASP A 41 -12.23 -4.33 -5.25
N LEU A 42 -13.16 -4.99 -4.56
CA LEU A 42 -13.02 -6.40 -4.15
C LEU A 42 -12.95 -7.35 -5.37
N SER A 43 -13.30 -6.88 -6.57
CA SER A 43 -13.08 -7.62 -7.83
C SER A 43 -11.60 -7.93 -8.10
N VAL A 44 -10.68 -7.16 -7.51
CA VAL A 44 -9.22 -7.31 -7.65
C VAL A 44 -8.69 -8.53 -6.85
N ASN A 45 -9.45 -9.00 -5.85
CA ASN A 45 -9.10 -10.18 -5.08
C ASN A 45 -9.50 -11.46 -5.83
N ARG A 46 -8.53 -12.00 -6.58
CA ARG A 46 -8.63 -13.29 -7.27
C ARG A 46 -8.90 -14.46 -6.32
N ASP A 47 -8.28 -14.46 -5.15
CA ASP A 47 -8.50 -15.47 -4.11
C ASP A 47 -9.39 -14.88 -3.01
N LYS A 48 -10.67 -15.25 -3.06
CA LYS A 48 -11.68 -14.86 -2.06
C LYS A 48 -11.58 -15.69 -0.77
N SER A 49 -10.43 -16.30 -0.49
CA SER A 49 -10.15 -16.93 0.80
C SER A 49 -8.97 -16.28 1.52
N LYS A 50 -8.21 -15.41 0.83
CA LYS A 50 -7.00 -14.76 1.35
C LYS A 50 -7.17 -13.26 1.48
N LYS A 51 -6.67 -12.72 2.61
CA LYS A 51 -6.53 -11.28 2.80
C LYS A 51 -5.47 -10.74 1.84
N CYS A 52 -5.68 -9.53 1.33
CA CYS A 52 -4.63 -8.81 0.60
C CYS A 52 -4.00 -7.78 1.54
N ILE A 53 -2.68 -7.79 1.64
CA ILE A 53 -1.91 -6.85 2.46
C ILE A 53 -1.08 -5.99 1.52
N ILE A 54 -1.06 -4.68 1.78
CA ILE A 54 -0.22 -3.72 1.09
C ILE A 54 0.49 -2.92 2.16
N GLU A 55 1.81 -2.92 2.12
CA GLU A 55 2.67 -2.22 3.07
C GLU A 55 3.56 -1.25 2.31
N GLY A 56 3.81 -0.09 2.90
CA GLY A 56 4.68 0.94 2.35
C GLY A 56 5.40 1.66 3.47
N VAL A 57 6.69 1.90 3.26
CA VAL A 57 7.54 2.72 4.14
C VAL A 57 7.49 4.15 3.61
N PHE A 58 7.12 5.09 4.47
CA PHE A 58 6.97 6.50 4.12
C PHE A 58 7.87 7.35 5.00
N ASP A 59 8.62 8.26 4.39
CA ASP A 59 9.20 9.39 5.10
C ASP A 59 8.10 10.43 5.33
N ILE A 60 7.71 10.60 6.59
CA ILE A 60 6.71 11.56 7.02
C ILE A 60 7.30 12.80 7.69
N GLY A 61 8.64 12.93 7.74
CA GLY A 61 9.32 14.01 8.47
C GLY A 61 9.01 15.42 7.97
N SER A 62 8.51 15.55 6.74
CA SER A 62 8.05 16.83 6.18
C SER A 62 6.61 17.21 6.54
N PHE A 63 5.85 16.33 7.20
CA PHE A 63 4.46 16.59 7.59
C PHE A 63 4.35 16.91 9.08
N ASP A 64 3.41 17.78 9.44
CA ASP A 64 3.08 18.08 10.83
C ASP A 64 2.05 17.07 11.36
N LEU A 65 2.50 15.83 11.58
CA LEU A 65 1.64 14.71 12.00
C LEU A 65 1.81 14.32 13.46
N LYS A 66 2.70 14.97 14.21
CA LYS A 66 3.02 14.56 15.58
C LYS A 66 1.79 14.54 16.50
N SER A 67 0.91 15.55 16.37
CA SER A 67 -0.33 15.59 17.15
C SER A 67 -1.26 14.42 16.84
N VAL A 68 -1.33 13.97 15.58
CA VAL A 68 -2.15 12.81 15.18
C VAL A 68 -1.63 11.55 15.85
N PHE A 69 -0.31 11.38 15.94
CA PHE A 69 0.29 10.24 16.63
C PHE A 69 0.01 10.30 18.14
N ASP A 70 0.24 11.46 18.77
CA ASP A 70 -0.03 11.67 20.19
C ASP A 70 -1.51 11.41 20.55
N GLU A 71 -2.44 11.92 19.73
CA GLU A 71 -3.89 11.72 19.90
C GLU A 71 -4.34 10.26 19.78
N ASN A 72 -3.59 9.45 19.03
CA ASN A 72 -3.85 8.02 18.82
C ASN A 72 -2.98 7.12 19.70
N GLU A 73 -2.22 7.68 20.65
CA GLU A 73 -1.28 6.96 21.51
C GLU A 73 -0.24 6.13 20.73
N LEU A 74 0.25 6.68 19.61
CA LEU A 74 1.24 6.06 18.74
C LEU A 74 2.61 6.73 18.88
N ASP A 75 3.67 5.92 18.80
CA ASP A 75 5.04 6.42 18.73
C ASP A 75 5.30 7.09 17.37
N TYR A 76 5.78 8.33 17.38
CA TYR A 76 6.14 9.06 16.16
C TYR A 76 7.57 8.75 15.71
N ASP A 77 7.70 8.33 14.45
CA ASP A 77 8.97 8.25 13.73
C ASP A 77 8.82 8.86 12.34
N THR A 78 9.86 9.55 11.86
CA THR A 78 9.92 10.06 10.49
C THR A 78 9.85 8.95 9.46
N GLU A 79 10.37 7.76 9.74
CA GLU A 79 10.14 6.59 8.89
C GLU A 79 8.95 5.79 9.44
N THR A 80 7.81 5.84 8.76
CA THR A 80 6.57 5.21 9.21
C THR A 80 6.11 4.15 8.21
N ILE A 81 5.70 2.98 8.72
CA ILE A 81 5.07 1.93 7.92
C ILE A 81 3.56 2.16 7.90
N LEU A 82 3.01 2.38 6.72
CA LEU A 82 1.57 2.32 6.49
C LEU A 82 1.21 0.93 5.99
N ARG A 83 0.20 0.31 6.60
CA ARG A 83 -0.30 -1.01 6.21
C ARG A 83 -1.78 -0.92 5.92
N ARG A 84 -2.19 -1.42 4.75
CA ARG A 84 -3.59 -1.62 4.39
C ARG A 84 -3.89 -3.10 4.25
N GLU A 85 -4.87 -3.57 5.03
CA GLU A 85 -5.42 -4.91 4.90
C GLU A 85 -6.80 -4.85 4.22
N ILE A 86 -6.96 -5.63 3.15
CA ILE A 86 -8.23 -5.79 2.44
C ILE A 86 -8.78 -7.18 2.77
N SER A 87 -9.82 -7.18 3.60
CA SER A 87 -10.52 -8.39 4.02
C SER A 87 -11.37 -8.99 2.90
N VAL A 88 -11.58 -10.30 3.02
CA VAL A 88 -12.36 -11.12 2.08
C VAL A 88 -13.87 -10.84 2.20
N SER A 89 -14.34 -10.58 3.42
CA SER A 89 -15.70 -10.19 3.70
C SER A 89 -15.73 -8.67 3.85
N GLY A 90 -16.46 -7.98 2.99
CA GLY A 90 -16.65 -6.52 3.04
C GLY A 90 -17.46 -6.08 4.26
N LYS A 91 -16.97 -6.36 5.48
CA LYS A 91 -17.45 -5.66 6.66
C LYS A 91 -16.73 -4.31 6.74
N PRO A 92 -17.48 -3.21 6.93
CA PRO A 92 -16.96 -1.85 6.92
C PRO A 92 -15.97 -1.61 8.04
#